data_AF-A0A833UQ01-F1
#
_entry.id   AF-A0A833UQ01-F1
#
_cell.length_a   1.000
_cell.length_b   1.000
_cell.length_c   1.000
_cell.angle_alpha   90.00
_cell.angle_beta   90.00
_cell.angle_gamma   90.00
#
_symmetry.space_group_name_H-M   'P 1'
#
loop_
_entity.id
_entity.type
_entity.pdbx_description
1 polymer ?
#
loop_
_entity_poly.entity_id
_entity_poly.type
_entity_poly.pdbx_seq_one_letter_code
_entity_poly.pdbx_strand_id
1 'polypeptide(L)'
;MNKILKIKFENCFGIGLLEHDFKFAPRQRAQLIYAPNGTMKSSFANIFDLISQNKINEIKDRVFVDRIPKCEIQMNNEALDGKQILVVNAETMLSQGAITKFIARSDLKNRYDQIYTELMHEKDKFIRLLKNQSRSSDCDTELKALFYQNESFFEYLLRIEPNLSENFEKFDFKYNDIFDKGNKVKKFLEAHEDLLDEYLQRYSQLLEQSKFFKKSSNSFGTLQASTLLNSLDDNSFFEAGHKINLSSDDIISTRGELSDLIKSEIDQILNDAELLKTFDKVDKALAKNAELKAFKAILERNQAILINLKDYEGFRNDFWLSHISELKGECLRILGIYKTRRTELQEIISNANEDIEKWNNTLEIFNSRFFVPFKIDIENQSDIILKNDIPKLIFKYKECNIQDNDEKILLDILSRGESRAYFILRFLFEIQARIDMGDDLLIIFDDVADSFDYKNKYAIIEYIKELLENPKVNAIILTHNFDFYRTVSKRLDIRSSSFMASKCNDGIVKINKGKYFEDVFKNIFISNYNLEKKLYRFNSFCKKPI
;
A
#
# COMPACT_ATOMS: atom_id res chain seq x y z
N MET A 1 -23.98 29.02 22.33
CA MET A 1 -24.65 28.17 23.35
C MET A 1 -23.58 27.39 24.11
N ASN A 2 -23.75 27.13 25.40
CA ASN A 2 -22.81 26.29 26.15
C ASN A 2 -23.03 24.82 25.74
N LYS A 3 -21.94 24.08 25.51
CA LYS A 3 -21.98 22.64 25.28
C LYS A 3 -21.60 21.91 26.58
N ILE A 4 -22.28 20.81 26.90
CA ILE A 4 -22.01 20.02 28.11
C ILE A 4 -21.73 18.58 27.71
N LEU A 5 -20.51 18.11 27.98
CA LEU A 5 -20.13 16.72 27.84
C LEU A 5 -20.28 16.03 29.20
N LYS A 6 -21.24 15.10 29.28
CA LYS A 6 -21.47 14.25 30.44
C LYS A 6 -20.78 12.92 30.23
N ILE A 7 -20.02 12.49 31.22
CA ILE A 7 -19.36 11.18 31.19
C ILE A 7 -19.66 10.38 32.44
N LYS A 8 -19.80 9.07 32.26
CA LYS A 8 -19.82 8.08 33.34
C LYS A 8 -19.11 6.81 32.88
N PHE A 9 -18.00 6.51 33.53
CA PHE A 9 -17.19 5.32 33.28
C PHE A 9 -17.13 4.46 34.53
N GLU A 10 -17.43 3.18 34.40
CA GLU A 10 -17.26 2.17 35.45
C GLU A 10 -16.51 0.98 34.87
N ASN A 11 -15.45 0.54 35.56
CA ASN A 11 -14.58 -0.58 35.15
C ASN A 11 -13.98 -0.46 33.73
N CYS A 12 -13.71 0.75 33.25
CA CYS A 12 -13.13 1.00 31.92
C CYS A 12 -11.61 1.23 32.02
N PHE A 13 -10.78 0.33 31.46
CA PHE A 13 -9.32 0.45 31.43
C PHE A 13 -8.69 0.83 32.80
N GLY A 14 -9.14 0.20 33.88
CA GLY A 14 -8.64 0.45 35.24
C GLY A 14 -9.23 1.68 35.95
N ILE A 15 -10.16 2.41 35.33
CA ILE A 15 -11.03 3.37 36.01
C ILE A 15 -12.14 2.58 36.70
N GLY A 16 -12.20 2.61 38.04
CA GLY A 16 -13.26 1.94 38.80
C GLY A 16 -14.59 2.67 38.66
N LEU A 17 -14.60 3.98 38.90
CA LEU A 17 -15.73 4.88 38.66
C LEU A 17 -15.20 6.29 38.35
N LEU A 18 -15.70 6.93 37.30
CA LEU A 18 -15.49 8.35 36.99
C LEU A 18 -16.78 8.93 36.44
N GLU A 19 -17.34 9.95 37.11
CA GLU A 19 -18.53 10.66 36.66
C GLU A 19 -18.27 12.17 36.74
N HIS A 20 -18.47 12.87 35.61
CA HIS A 20 -18.23 14.32 35.54
C HIS A 20 -18.93 15.01 34.36
N ASP A 21 -19.28 16.28 34.55
CA ASP A 21 -19.87 17.15 33.54
C ASP A 21 -18.88 18.24 33.12
N PHE A 22 -18.36 18.14 31.91
CA PHE A 22 -17.46 19.13 31.31
C PHE A 22 -18.26 20.19 30.56
N LYS A 23 -18.03 21.47 30.86
CA LYS A 23 -18.81 22.59 30.31
C LYS A 23 -17.97 23.46 29.40
N PHE A 24 -18.26 23.42 28.10
CA PHE A 24 -17.61 24.24 27.08
C PHE A 24 -18.43 25.51 26.81
N ALA A 25 -17.86 26.66 27.13
CA ALA A 25 -18.46 27.97 26.87
C ALA A 25 -17.79 28.63 25.66
N PRO A 26 -18.43 29.59 24.97
CA PRO A 26 -17.86 30.24 23.78
C PRO A 26 -16.45 30.83 23.98
N ARG A 27 -16.13 31.30 25.19
CA ARG A 27 -14.80 31.83 25.58
C ARG A 27 -13.92 30.83 26.34
N GLN A 28 -14.44 29.63 26.65
CA GLN A 28 -13.76 28.60 27.44
C GLN A 28 -14.08 27.22 26.83
N ARG A 29 -13.43 26.95 25.70
CA ARG A 29 -13.63 25.72 24.90
C ARG A 29 -12.68 24.60 25.26
N ALA A 30 -11.79 24.82 26.23
CA ALA A 30 -10.90 23.80 26.77
C ALA A 30 -11.20 23.51 28.24
N GLN A 31 -11.15 22.22 28.59
CA GLN A 31 -11.11 21.73 29.96
C GLN A 31 -9.73 21.16 30.24
N LEU A 32 -9.02 21.73 31.21
CA LEU A 32 -7.67 21.31 31.54
C LEU A 32 -7.70 20.45 32.80
N ILE A 33 -7.07 19.28 32.79
CA ILE A 33 -7.07 18.35 33.91
C ILE A 33 -5.65 17.93 34.23
N TYR A 34 -5.16 18.37 35.39
CA TYR A 34 -3.96 17.80 35.97
C TYR A 34 -4.27 16.46 36.62
N ALA A 35 -3.58 15.40 36.22
CA ALA A 35 -3.77 14.07 36.77
C ALA A 35 -2.42 13.35 36.90
N PRO A 36 -1.98 12.94 38.11
CA PRO A 36 -0.76 12.16 38.31
C PRO A 36 -0.76 10.85 37.51
N ASN A 37 0.43 10.29 37.29
CA ASN A 37 0.57 8.98 36.61
C ASN A 37 -0.17 7.89 37.38
N GLY A 38 -0.80 6.96 36.64
CA GLY A 38 -1.66 5.91 37.21
C GLY A 38 -3.08 6.34 37.60
N THR A 39 -3.47 7.61 37.40
CA THR A 39 -4.81 8.11 37.75
C THR A 39 -5.85 7.70 36.69
N MET A 40 -5.90 8.40 35.56
CA MET A 40 -6.95 8.19 34.55
C MET A 40 -6.59 8.60 33.11
N LYS A 41 -5.47 9.30 32.86
CA LYS A 41 -5.24 10.00 31.58
C LYS A 41 -5.29 9.09 30.35
N SER A 42 -4.41 8.10 30.27
CA SER A 42 -4.39 7.16 29.15
C SER A 42 -5.62 6.26 29.11
N SER A 43 -6.18 5.88 30.26
CA SER A 43 -7.45 5.15 30.32
C SER A 43 -8.60 5.97 29.70
N PHE A 44 -8.67 7.26 30.01
CA PHE A 44 -9.64 8.20 29.48
C PHE A 44 -9.43 8.38 27.97
N ALA A 45 -8.21 8.63 27.53
CA ALA A 45 -7.87 8.78 26.11
C ALA A 45 -8.25 7.53 25.30
N ASN A 46 -7.94 6.33 25.80
CA ASN A 46 -8.27 5.05 25.15
C ASN A 46 -9.79 4.82 25.00
N ILE A 47 -10.61 5.29 25.97
CA ILE A 47 -12.07 5.21 25.86
C ILE A 47 -12.54 6.03 24.66
N PHE A 48 -12.11 7.29 24.55
CA PHE A 48 -12.49 8.17 23.45
C PHE A 48 -11.93 7.69 22.10
N ASP A 49 -10.73 7.10 22.09
CA ASP A 49 -10.11 6.54 20.87
C ASP A 49 -10.96 5.38 20.31
N LEU A 50 -11.37 4.43 21.16
CA LEU A 50 -12.24 3.34 20.73
C LEU A 50 -13.62 3.82 20.27
N ILE A 51 -14.18 4.86 20.89
CA ILE A 51 -15.44 5.46 20.43
C ILE A 51 -15.26 6.09 19.04
N SER A 52 -14.16 6.79 18.80
CA SER A 52 -13.86 7.39 17.49
C SER A 52 -13.78 6.34 16.37
N GLN A 53 -13.42 5.10 16.71
CA GLN A 53 -13.32 3.96 15.80
C GLN A 53 -14.60 3.11 15.74
N ASN A 54 -15.70 3.51 16.39
CA ASN A 54 -16.93 2.72 16.54
C ASN A 54 -16.71 1.35 17.21
N LYS A 55 -15.73 1.25 18.12
CA LYS A 55 -15.35 0.03 18.86
C LYS A 55 -15.73 0.11 20.34
N ILE A 56 -16.90 0.66 20.65
CA ILE A 56 -17.39 0.82 22.04
C ILE A 56 -17.42 -0.53 22.78
N ASN A 57 -17.71 -1.62 22.06
CA ASN A 57 -17.77 -2.98 22.61
C ASN A 57 -16.39 -3.52 23.09
N GLU A 58 -15.30 -2.88 22.70
CA GLU A 58 -13.94 -3.24 23.15
C GLU A 58 -13.54 -2.53 24.46
N ILE A 59 -14.36 -1.61 24.97
CA ILE A 59 -14.11 -0.90 26.23
C ILE A 59 -14.32 -1.86 27.39
N LYS A 60 -13.24 -2.28 28.03
CA LYS A 60 -13.26 -3.18 29.19
C LYS A 60 -12.00 -3.06 30.04
N ASP A 61 -12.05 -3.58 31.26
CA ASP A 61 -10.84 -3.83 32.05
C ASP A 61 -10.06 -4.98 31.40
N ARG A 62 -8.76 -4.76 31.14
CA ARG A 62 -7.89 -5.75 30.49
C ARG A 62 -7.33 -6.78 31.46
N VAL A 63 -7.35 -6.48 32.76
CA VAL A 63 -6.79 -7.35 33.82
C VAL A 63 -7.92 -8.08 34.53
N PHE A 64 -8.96 -7.35 34.93
CA PHE A 64 -10.11 -7.91 35.65
C PHE A 64 -11.28 -8.12 34.69
N VAL A 65 -11.18 -9.18 33.88
CA VAL A 65 -12.11 -9.46 32.76
C VAL A 65 -13.56 -9.67 33.22
N ASP A 66 -13.76 -10.12 34.45
CA ASP A 66 -15.11 -10.35 35.03
C ASP A 66 -15.86 -9.04 35.38
N ARG A 67 -15.17 -7.89 35.38
CA ARG A 67 -15.81 -6.60 35.66
C ARG A 67 -16.58 -6.13 34.45
N ILE A 68 -17.90 -5.98 34.62
CA ILE A 68 -18.77 -5.45 33.58
C ILE A 68 -18.44 -3.96 33.38
N PRO A 69 -18.03 -3.55 32.16
CA PRO A 69 -17.76 -2.16 31.87
C PRO A 69 -19.06 -1.39 31.65
N LYS A 70 -19.10 -0.16 32.13
CA LYS A 70 -20.17 0.79 31.84
C LYS A 70 -19.56 2.07 31.29
N CYS A 71 -19.96 2.46 30.09
CA CYS A 71 -19.46 3.65 29.42
C CYS A 71 -20.64 4.47 28.88
N GLU A 72 -20.95 5.58 29.53
CA GLU A 72 -21.96 6.54 29.08
C GLU A 72 -21.26 7.86 28.74
N ILE A 73 -21.42 8.32 27.51
CA ILE A 73 -20.91 9.63 27.04
C ILE A 73 -22.00 10.31 26.26
N GLN A 74 -22.30 11.56 26.62
CA GLN A 74 -23.30 12.37 25.94
C GLN A 74 -22.83 13.82 25.80
N MET A 75 -23.05 14.42 24.64
CA MET A 75 -22.88 15.85 24.42
C MET A 75 -24.26 16.48 24.32
N ASN A 76 -24.58 17.44 25.20
CA ASN A 76 -25.90 18.08 25.26
C ASN A 76 -27.09 17.10 25.41
N ASN A 77 -26.86 15.96 26.09
CA ASN A 77 -27.80 14.83 26.22
C ASN A 77 -28.03 14.01 24.93
N GLU A 78 -27.22 14.22 23.89
CA GLU A 78 -27.22 13.42 22.67
C GLU A 78 -25.99 12.51 22.63
N ALA A 79 -26.09 11.39 21.90
CA ALA A 79 -24.95 10.51 21.67
C ALA A 79 -23.87 11.24 20.87
N LEU A 80 -22.61 11.06 21.27
CA LEU A 80 -21.47 11.67 20.58
C LEU A 80 -21.06 10.81 19.38
N ASP A 81 -21.05 11.38 18.17
CA ASP A 81 -20.57 10.67 16.98
C ASP A 81 -19.04 10.51 17.06
N GLY A 82 -18.54 9.29 16.81
CA GLY A 82 -17.11 8.99 16.79
C GLY A 82 -16.31 9.88 15.82
N LYS A 83 -16.92 10.33 14.72
CA LYS A 83 -16.29 11.26 13.76
C LYS A 83 -15.93 12.61 14.38
N GLN A 84 -16.67 13.02 15.41
CA GLN A 84 -16.46 14.26 16.15
C GLN A 84 -15.34 14.14 17.19
N ILE A 85 -14.74 12.97 17.39
CA ILE A 85 -13.74 12.73 18.43
C ILE A 85 -12.37 12.50 17.80
N LEU A 86 -11.36 13.22 18.27
CA LEU A 86 -9.96 12.97 17.93
C LEU A 86 -9.12 12.87 19.20
N VAL A 87 -8.36 11.79 19.34
CA VAL A 87 -7.43 11.60 20.46
C VAL A 87 -6.01 11.85 19.98
N VAL A 88 -5.36 12.86 20.57
CA VAL A 88 -3.97 13.23 20.29
C VAL A 88 -3.11 12.62 21.38
N ASN A 89 -2.48 11.50 21.07
CA ASN A 89 -1.52 10.82 21.94
C ASN A 89 -0.25 10.47 21.14
N ALA A 90 0.84 11.15 21.46
CA ALA A 90 2.12 11.00 20.76
C ALA A 90 2.84 9.67 21.06
N GLU A 91 2.43 8.91 22.08
CA GLU A 91 3.05 7.62 22.43
C GLU A 91 2.45 6.44 21.65
N THR A 92 1.15 6.44 21.38
CA THR A 92 0.46 5.32 20.70
C THR A 92 0.92 5.13 19.24
N MET A 93 1.28 6.22 18.56
CA MET A 93 1.69 6.18 17.15
C MET A 93 3.12 5.71 16.91
N LEU A 94 3.98 5.68 17.95
CA LEU A 94 5.30 5.04 17.88
C LEU A 94 5.21 3.53 17.62
N SER A 95 4.05 2.91 17.87
CA SER A 95 3.84 1.46 17.78
C SER A 95 3.13 1.00 16.49
N GLN A 96 2.58 1.93 15.69
CA GLN A 96 1.92 1.60 14.42
C GLN A 96 2.92 1.84 13.29
N GLY A 97 3.25 0.77 12.54
CA GLY A 97 4.28 0.75 11.52
C GLY A 97 4.13 1.80 10.40
N ALA A 98 5.21 1.93 9.62
CA ALA A 98 5.47 2.99 8.65
C ALA A 98 4.25 3.41 7.79
N ILE A 99 4.08 4.71 7.72
CA ILE A 99 3.03 5.42 7.01
C ILE A 99 3.36 5.34 5.51
N THR A 100 2.43 4.91 4.67
CA THR A 100 2.54 5.10 3.20
C THR A 100 2.70 6.59 2.92
N LYS A 101 3.72 6.97 2.11
CA LYS A 101 4.18 8.36 1.87
C LYS A 101 3.14 9.30 1.22
N PHE A 102 1.92 8.81 0.96
CA PHE A 102 0.78 9.52 0.37
C PHE A 102 0.22 10.54 1.38
N ILE A 103 0.27 11.83 1.02
CA ILE A 103 -0.35 12.91 1.80
C ILE A 103 -1.79 13.05 1.34
N ALA A 104 -2.73 12.53 2.13
CA ALA A 104 -4.13 12.83 2.00
C ALA A 104 -4.85 12.61 3.33
N ARG A 105 -6.13 12.98 3.36
CA ARG A 105 -7.05 12.63 4.44
C ARG A 105 -7.05 11.12 4.66
N SER A 106 -7.25 10.69 5.90
CA SER A 106 -7.09 9.29 6.31
C SER A 106 -8.02 8.34 5.54
N ASP A 107 -9.21 8.79 5.17
CA ASP A 107 -10.18 8.09 4.31
C ASP A 107 -9.66 7.91 2.88
N LEU A 108 -9.21 8.98 2.22
CA LEU A 108 -8.63 8.92 0.87
C LEU A 108 -7.41 8.01 0.83
N LYS A 109 -6.57 8.12 1.85
CA LYS A 109 -5.38 7.30 2.01
C LYS A 109 -5.71 5.81 2.19
N ASN A 110 -6.59 5.49 3.12
CA ASN A 110 -7.01 4.11 3.35
C ASN A 110 -7.62 3.51 2.07
N ARG A 111 -8.40 4.32 1.34
CA ARG A 111 -8.99 3.89 0.08
C ARG A 111 -7.94 3.66 -1.01
N TYR A 112 -6.96 4.56 -1.14
CA TYR A 112 -5.82 4.39 -2.03
C TYR A 112 -5.07 3.09 -1.74
N ASP A 113 -4.68 2.86 -0.49
CA ASP A 113 -3.92 1.68 -0.07
C ASP A 113 -4.71 0.38 -0.31
N GLN A 114 -6.03 0.40 -0.10
CA GLN A 114 -6.91 -0.73 -0.42
C GLN A 114 -6.90 -1.05 -1.91
N ILE A 115 -7.10 -0.04 -2.77
CA ILE A 115 -7.12 -0.21 -4.22
C ILE A 115 -5.76 -0.71 -4.73
N TYR A 116 -4.67 -0.14 -4.22
CA TYR A 116 -3.32 -0.57 -4.58
C TYR A 116 -3.08 -2.04 -4.20
N THR A 117 -3.49 -2.43 -2.99
CA THR A 117 -3.38 -3.81 -2.51
C THR A 117 -4.21 -4.78 -3.35
N GLU A 118 -5.44 -4.39 -3.71
CA GLU A 118 -6.31 -5.15 -4.61
C GLU A 118 -5.64 -5.38 -5.97
N LEU A 119 -5.12 -4.32 -6.59
CA LEU A 119 -4.43 -4.40 -7.87
C LEU A 119 -3.20 -5.32 -7.80
N MET A 120 -2.33 -5.15 -6.80
CA MET A 120 -1.13 -5.99 -6.65
C MET A 120 -1.49 -7.46 -6.42
N HIS A 121 -2.54 -7.73 -5.66
CA HIS A 121 -3.04 -9.09 -5.45
C HIS A 121 -3.54 -9.73 -6.76
N GLU A 122 -4.26 -8.98 -7.61
CA GLU A 122 -4.69 -9.48 -8.92
C GLU A 122 -3.53 -9.69 -9.89
N LYS A 123 -2.53 -8.80 -9.86
CA LYS A 123 -1.27 -9.01 -10.59
C LYS A 123 -0.60 -10.32 -10.17
N ASP A 124 -0.44 -10.54 -8.87
CA ASP A 124 0.23 -11.73 -8.35
C ASP A 124 -0.50 -13.02 -8.74
N LYS A 125 -1.84 -13.01 -8.76
CA LYS A 125 -2.63 -14.13 -9.28
C LYS A 125 -2.36 -14.39 -10.76
N PHE A 126 -2.42 -13.35 -11.59
CA PHE A 126 -2.20 -13.47 -13.03
C PHE A 126 -0.79 -14.00 -13.33
N ILE A 127 0.24 -13.46 -12.67
CA ILE A 127 1.62 -13.93 -12.82
C ILE A 127 1.77 -15.38 -12.39
N ARG A 128 1.08 -15.83 -11.33
CA ARG A 128 1.11 -17.26 -10.92
C ARG A 128 0.51 -18.18 -11.99
N LEU A 129 -0.61 -17.81 -12.59
CA LEU A 129 -1.23 -18.58 -13.67
C LEU A 129 -0.27 -18.68 -14.86
N LEU A 130 0.24 -17.54 -15.31
CA LEU A 130 1.16 -17.46 -16.43
C LEU A 130 2.47 -18.23 -16.18
N LYS A 131 2.99 -18.17 -14.95
CA LYS A 131 4.17 -18.94 -14.52
C LYS A 131 3.92 -20.45 -14.57
N ASN A 132 2.75 -20.91 -14.13
CA ASN A 132 2.40 -22.33 -14.13
C ASN A 132 2.30 -22.88 -15.56
N GLN A 133 1.68 -22.12 -16.47
CA GLN A 133 1.51 -22.51 -17.87
C GLN A 133 2.84 -22.49 -18.64
N SER A 134 3.60 -21.38 -18.56
CA SER A 134 4.90 -21.23 -19.24
C SER A 134 6.02 -22.07 -18.62
N ARG A 135 5.83 -22.54 -17.39
CA ARG A 135 6.86 -23.19 -16.55
C ARG A 135 8.12 -22.33 -16.37
N SER A 136 8.00 -21.00 -16.52
CA SER A 136 9.08 -20.05 -16.34
C SER A 136 9.45 -19.88 -14.85
N SER A 137 10.73 -19.65 -14.58
CA SER A 137 11.27 -19.38 -13.25
C SER A 137 11.37 -17.88 -12.93
N ASP A 138 11.12 -17.01 -13.90
CA ASP A 138 11.38 -15.57 -13.90
C ASP A 138 10.37 -14.75 -14.71
N CYS A 139 9.15 -15.25 -14.83
CA CYS A 139 8.04 -14.66 -15.59
C CYS A 139 7.87 -13.13 -15.40
N ASP A 140 7.81 -12.61 -14.18
CA ASP A 140 7.63 -11.14 -13.96
C ASP A 140 8.80 -10.31 -14.48
N THR A 141 10.03 -10.84 -14.40
CA THR A 141 11.23 -10.18 -14.93
C THR A 141 11.25 -10.20 -16.45
N GLU A 142 10.86 -11.33 -17.05
CA GLU A 142 10.81 -11.52 -18.49
C GLU A 142 9.76 -10.64 -19.16
N LEU A 143 8.54 -10.60 -18.60
CA LEU A 143 7.50 -9.70 -19.08
C LEU A 143 7.91 -8.24 -19.00
N LYS A 144 8.59 -7.83 -17.92
CA LYS A 144 9.15 -6.48 -17.81
C LYS A 144 10.20 -6.24 -18.88
N ALA A 145 11.13 -7.17 -19.12
CA ALA A 145 12.17 -6.99 -20.13
C ALA A 145 11.60 -6.80 -21.55
N LEU A 146 10.48 -7.46 -21.86
CA LEU A 146 9.86 -7.41 -23.19
C LEU A 146 8.89 -6.24 -23.38
N PHE A 147 8.06 -5.97 -22.37
CA PHE A 147 6.90 -5.09 -22.54
C PHE A 147 7.00 -3.77 -21.78
N TYR A 148 7.96 -3.59 -20.87
CA TYR A 148 8.03 -2.34 -20.11
C TYR A 148 8.54 -1.17 -20.98
N GLN A 149 7.73 -0.11 -21.10
CA GLN A 149 8.11 1.16 -21.73
C GLN A 149 7.94 2.33 -20.77
N ASN A 150 8.60 2.25 -19.59
CA ASN A 150 8.43 3.23 -18.51
C ASN A 150 6.99 3.31 -17.97
N GLU A 151 6.25 2.21 -18.05
CA GLU A 151 4.84 2.14 -17.68
C GLU A 151 4.57 1.08 -16.61
N SER A 152 3.39 1.08 -16.01
CA SER A 152 3.03 0.08 -15.00
C SER A 152 2.77 -1.31 -15.62
N PHE A 153 2.73 -2.35 -14.79
CA PHE A 153 2.33 -3.70 -15.22
C PHE A 153 1.00 -3.69 -16.00
N PHE A 154 0.02 -2.96 -15.49
CA PHE A 154 -1.32 -2.92 -16.06
C PHE A 154 -1.40 -2.08 -17.33
N GLU A 155 -0.56 -1.03 -17.44
CA GLU A 155 -0.51 -0.18 -18.64
C GLU A 155 0.11 -0.94 -19.82
N TYR A 156 1.22 -1.66 -19.62
CA TYR A 156 1.73 -2.47 -20.73
C TYR A 156 0.77 -3.62 -21.04
N LEU A 157 0.12 -4.23 -20.04
CA LEU A 157 -0.86 -5.29 -20.28
C LEU A 157 -2.04 -4.77 -21.11
N LEU A 158 -2.48 -3.53 -20.84
CA LEU A 158 -3.51 -2.84 -21.62
C LEU A 158 -3.04 -2.55 -23.05
N ARG A 159 -1.76 -2.21 -23.23
CA ARG A 159 -1.15 -1.93 -24.54
C ARG A 159 -0.98 -3.18 -25.40
N ILE A 160 -0.67 -4.34 -24.81
CA ILE A 160 -0.52 -5.60 -25.55
C ILE A 160 -1.84 -6.33 -25.76
N GLU A 161 -2.90 -5.98 -25.02
CA GLU A 161 -4.22 -6.63 -25.15
C GLU A 161 -4.76 -6.69 -26.59
N PRO A 162 -4.65 -5.63 -27.42
CA PRO A 162 -5.05 -5.69 -28.82
C PRO A 162 -4.27 -6.69 -29.68
N ASN A 163 -3.08 -7.10 -29.26
CA ASN A 163 -2.25 -8.07 -29.96
C ASN A 163 -2.59 -9.52 -29.59
N LEU A 164 -3.50 -9.74 -28.64
CA LEU A 164 -3.89 -11.07 -28.21
C LEU A 164 -4.86 -11.71 -29.21
N SER A 165 -4.39 -12.79 -29.84
CA SER A 165 -5.19 -13.59 -30.77
C SER A 165 -6.09 -14.59 -30.03
N GLU A 166 -7.26 -14.89 -30.59
CA GLU A 166 -8.09 -16.05 -30.19
C GLU A 166 -7.54 -17.35 -30.77
N ASN A 167 -6.89 -17.24 -31.93
CA ASN A 167 -6.19 -18.34 -32.59
C ASN A 167 -4.68 -18.16 -32.34
N PHE A 168 -4.15 -18.81 -31.31
CA PHE A 168 -2.75 -18.75 -30.92
C PHE A 168 -2.08 -20.12 -31.06
N GLU A 169 -0.78 -20.12 -31.36
CA GLU A 169 0.02 -21.34 -31.42
C GLU A 169 0.33 -21.83 -30.00
N LYS A 170 0.06 -23.11 -29.69
CA LYS A 170 0.33 -23.68 -28.38
C LYS A 170 1.76 -24.20 -28.29
N PHE A 171 2.53 -23.65 -27.37
CA PHE A 171 3.90 -24.08 -27.11
C PHE A 171 3.97 -24.99 -25.89
N ASP A 172 4.18 -26.29 -26.09
CA ASP A 172 4.32 -27.27 -25.01
C ASP A 172 5.80 -27.54 -24.66
N PHE A 173 6.51 -26.50 -24.24
CA PHE A 173 7.81 -26.66 -23.59
C PHE A 173 7.98 -25.67 -22.43
N LYS A 174 8.97 -25.92 -21.58
CA LYS A 174 9.29 -25.02 -20.47
C LYS A 174 10.10 -23.84 -20.98
N TYR A 175 9.63 -22.62 -20.69
CA TYR A 175 10.22 -21.37 -21.22
C TYR A 175 11.75 -21.30 -21.08
N ASN A 176 12.26 -21.55 -19.87
CA ASN A 176 13.70 -21.42 -19.58
C ASN A 176 14.57 -22.51 -20.19
N ASP A 177 14.00 -23.53 -20.83
CA ASP A 177 14.77 -24.55 -21.55
C ASP A 177 15.21 -24.05 -22.94
N ILE A 178 14.60 -22.95 -23.42
CA ILE A 178 15.03 -22.20 -24.63
C ILE A 178 15.53 -20.82 -24.24
N PHE A 179 14.73 -20.07 -23.48
CA PHE A 179 15.04 -18.71 -23.06
C PHE A 179 15.69 -18.73 -21.66
N ASP A 180 16.92 -19.24 -21.62
CA ASP A 180 17.65 -19.43 -20.37
C ASP A 180 18.22 -18.12 -19.82
N LYS A 181 18.26 -17.98 -18.48
CA LYS A 181 18.78 -16.80 -17.79
C LYS A 181 20.24 -16.46 -18.13
N GLY A 182 21.02 -17.45 -18.52
CA GLY A 182 22.44 -17.30 -18.85
C GLY A 182 22.69 -16.91 -20.31
N ASN A 183 21.64 -16.82 -21.14
CA ASN A 183 21.71 -16.66 -22.58
C ASN A 183 22.62 -17.71 -23.25
N LYS A 184 22.69 -18.93 -22.70
CA LYS A 184 23.52 -20.02 -23.23
C LYS A 184 22.97 -20.57 -24.53
N VAL A 185 21.66 -20.72 -24.64
CA VAL A 185 20.99 -21.15 -25.88
C VAL A 185 21.13 -20.07 -26.94
N LYS A 186 20.89 -18.80 -26.58
CA LYS A 186 21.11 -17.66 -27.49
C LYS A 186 22.53 -17.62 -28.06
N LYS A 187 23.55 -17.67 -27.18
CA LYS A 187 24.96 -17.72 -27.60
C LYS A 187 25.30 -18.94 -28.42
N PHE A 188 24.66 -20.07 -28.15
CA PHE A 188 24.83 -21.28 -28.95
C PHE A 188 24.30 -21.08 -30.38
N LEU A 189 23.10 -20.52 -30.53
CA LEU A 189 22.50 -20.22 -31.82
C LEU A 189 23.36 -19.22 -32.61
N GLU A 190 23.82 -18.15 -31.97
CA GLU A 190 24.74 -17.16 -32.57
C GLU A 190 26.07 -17.80 -33.01
N ALA A 191 26.61 -18.74 -32.26
CA ALA A 191 27.89 -19.39 -32.59
C ALA A 191 27.77 -20.49 -33.67
N HIS A 192 26.56 -20.95 -33.98
CA HIS A 192 26.30 -22.03 -34.94
C HIS A 192 25.29 -21.61 -36.01
N GLU A 193 25.22 -20.31 -36.32
CA GLU A 193 24.31 -19.72 -37.30
C GLU A 193 24.42 -20.41 -38.66
N ASP A 194 25.65 -20.65 -39.14
CA ASP A 194 25.89 -21.35 -40.43
C ASP A 194 25.27 -22.75 -40.49
N LEU A 195 25.32 -23.50 -39.39
CA LEU A 195 24.74 -24.85 -39.30
C LEU A 195 23.21 -24.80 -39.25
N LEU A 196 22.67 -23.78 -38.57
CA LEU A 196 21.23 -23.53 -38.54
C LEU A 196 20.72 -23.15 -39.93
N ASP A 197 21.45 -22.30 -40.66
CA ASP A 197 21.12 -21.95 -42.04
C ASP A 197 21.22 -23.15 -42.99
N GLU A 198 22.22 -24.03 -42.84
CA GLU A 198 22.32 -25.29 -43.59
C GLU A 198 21.08 -26.17 -43.35
N TYR A 199 20.66 -26.31 -42.09
CA TYR A 199 19.44 -27.05 -41.72
C TYR A 199 18.18 -26.40 -42.31
N LEU A 200 18.02 -25.08 -42.18
CA LEU A 200 16.85 -24.35 -42.68
C LEU A 200 16.77 -24.34 -44.20
N GLN A 201 17.91 -24.31 -44.90
CA GLN A 201 17.95 -24.43 -46.36
C GLN A 201 17.46 -25.82 -46.80
N ARG A 202 17.95 -26.90 -46.17
CA ARG A 202 17.49 -28.25 -46.47
C ARG A 202 16.01 -28.43 -46.13
N TYR A 203 15.59 -27.95 -44.97
CA TYR A 203 14.19 -27.96 -44.55
C TYR A 203 13.30 -27.21 -45.56
N SER A 204 13.73 -26.04 -46.03
CA SER A 204 13.02 -25.28 -47.05
C SER A 204 12.96 -26.00 -48.40
N GLN A 205 14.02 -26.71 -48.81
CA GLN A 205 14.00 -27.52 -50.04
C GLN A 205 13.01 -28.68 -49.94
N LEU A 206 12.95 -29.34 -48.77
CA LEU A 206 12.00 -30.42 -48.53
C LEU A 206 10.56 -29.91 -48.52
N LEU A 207 10.31 -28.71 -47.97
CA LEU A 207 9.02 -28.03 -48.10
C LEU A 207 8.66 -27.70 -49.55
N GLU A 208 9.63 -27.36 -50.41
CA GLU A 208 9.39 -27.14 -51.85
C GLU A 208 9.04 -28.43 -52.60
N GLN A 209 9.51 -29.58 -52.10
CA GLN A 209 9.28 -30.90 -52.70
C GLN A 209 8.02 -31.61 -52.16
N SER A 210 7.46 -31.13 -51.05
CA SER A 210 6.22 -31.64 -50.46
C SER A 210 5.04 -31.49 -51.43
N LYS A 211 4.10 -32.43 -51.36
CA LYS A 211 2.86 -32.36 -52.14
C LYS A 211 1.82 -31.43 -51.50
N PHE A 212 1.99 -31.13 -50.22
CA PHE A 212 1.07 -30.34 -49.41
C PHE A 212 1.63 -28.95 -49.09
N PHE A 213 2.92 -28.85 -48.76
CA PHE A 213 3.57 -27.56 -48.53
C PHE A 213 4.01 -26.92 -49.85
N LYS A 214 4.03 -25.59 -49.86
CA LYS A 214 4.46 -24.83 -51.04
C LYS A 214 5.20 -23.58 -50.62
N LYS A 215 6.44 -23.44 -51.07
CA LYS A 215 7.16 -22.18 -50.95
C LYS A 215 6.73 -21.24 -52.07
N SER A 216 6.36 -20.03 -51.71
CA SER A 216 6.05 -18.94 -52.63
C SER A 216 6.30 -17.59 -51.95
N SER A 217 6.00 -16.48 -52.62
CA SER A 217 6.02 -15.14 -51.99
C SER A 217 5.09 -15.05 -50.77
N ASN A 218 4.06 -15.89 -50.69
CA ASN A 218 3.27 -16.16 -49.48
C ASN A 218 3.28 -17.68 -49.21
N SER A 219 4.34 -18.14 -48.55
CA SER A 219 4.60 -19.58 -48.38
C SER A 219 3.57 -20.25 -47.48
N PHE A 220 3.15 -21.47 -47.86
CA PHE A 220 2.32 -22.35 -47.05
C PHE A 220 3.19 -23.47 -46.49
N GLY A 221 3.65 -23.29 -45.25
CA GLY A 221 4.49 -24.24 -44.51
C GLY A 221 3.76 -24.85 -43.31
N THR A 222 4.52 -25.47 -42.42
CA THR A 222 3.99 -26.18 -41.24
C THR A 222 3.21 -25.29 -40.28
N LEU A 223 3.62 -24.03 -40.11
CA LEU A 223 2.90 -23.04 -39.32
C LEU A 223 1.52 -22.72 -39.94
N GLN A 224 1.47 -22.39 -41.24
CA GLN A 224 0.21 -22.09 -41.93
C GLN A 224 -0.73 -23.30 -41.94
N ALA A 225 -0.19 -24.51 -42.09
CA ALA A 225 -0.96 -25.74 -42.02
C ALA A 225 -1.55 -25.99 -40.64
N SER A 226 -0.79 -25.72 -39.57
CA SER A 226 -1.29 -25.82 -38.20
C SER A 226 -2.41 -24.82 -37.94
N THR A 227 -2.27 -23.58 -38.42
CA THR A 227 -3.32 -22.55 -38.36
C THR A 227 -4.58 -22.96 -39.13
N LEU A 228 -4.43 -23.54 -40.32
CA LEU A 228 -5.55 -24.06 -41.10
C LEU A 228 -6.29 -25.17 -40.32
N LEU A 229 -5.55 -26.12 -39.76
CA LEU A 229 -6.12 -27.22 -38.98
C LEU A 229 -6.88 -26.72 -37.74
N ASN A 230 -6.35 -25.71 -37.06
CA ASN A 230 -6.99 -25.08 -35.91
C ASN A 230 -8.23 -24.26 -36.31
N SER A 231 -8.23 -23.64 -37.50
CA SER A 231 -9.40 -22.89 -37.99
C SER A 231 -10.59 -23.80 -38.34
N LEU A 232 -10.36 -25.12 -38.39
CA LEU A 232 -11.36 -26.16 -38.68
C LEU A 232 -11.66 -27.00 -37.43
N ASP A 233 -11.49 -26.41 -36.25
CA ASP A 233 -11.57 -27.06 -34.94
C ASP A 233 -12.88 -27.82 -34.72
N ASP A 234 -14.02 -27.16 -34.86
CA ASP A 234 -15.32 -27.75 -34.55
C ASP A 234 -15.82 -28.78 -35.59
N ASN A 235 -15.00 -29.08 -36.61
CA ASN A 235 -15.31 -29.99 -37.72
C ASN A 235 -16.56 -29.60 -38.55
N SER A 236 -17.19 -28.47 -38.24
CA SER A 236 -18.45 -28.01 -38.83
C SER A 236 -18.34 -27.82 -40.35
N PHE A 237 -17.17 -27.37 -40.82
CA PHE A 237 -16.86 -27.21 -42.24
C PHE A 237 -17.04 -28.52 -43.02
N PHE A 238 -16.50 -29.63 -42.50
CA PHE A 238 -16.59 -30.93 -43.15
C PHE A 238 -17.98 -31.56 -42.99
N GLU A 239 -18.61 -31.37 -41.82
CA GLU A 239 -19.99 -31.85 -41.56
C GLU A 239 -21.04 -31.16 -42.44
N ALA A 240 -20.80 -29.91 -42.85
CA ALA A 240 -21.61 -29.20 -43.83
C ALA A 240 -21.46 -29.74 -45.27
N GLY A 241 -20.59 -30.73 -45.49
CA GLY A 241 -20.36 -31.37 -46.79
C GLY A 241 -19.28 -30.69 -47.65
N HIS A 242 -18.56 -29.70 -47.12
CA HIS A 242 -17.43 -29.10 -47.82
C HIS A 242 -16.21 -30.03 -47.81
N LYS A 243 -15.34 -29.87 -48.80
CA LYS A 243 -14.13 -30.67 -48.98
C LYS A 243 -12.97 -29.77 -49.37
N ILE A 244 -11.76 -30.16 -49.00
CA ILE A 244 -10.53 -29.47 -49.42
C ILE A 244 -9.92 -30.29 -50.55
N ASN A 245 -9.75 -29.67 -51.72
CA ASN A 245 -9.08 -30.30 -52.86
C ASN A 245 -7.63 -29.81 -52.91
N LEU A 246 -6.67 -30.74 -52.87
CA LEU A 246 -5.25 -30.43 -52.88
C LEU A 246 -4.72 -30.27 -54.31
N SER A 247 -3.54 -29.66 -54.44
CA SER A 247 -2.84 -29.59 -55.73
C SER A 247 -2.36 -30.94 -56.27
N SER A 248 -2.40 -31.99 -55.44
CA SER A 248 -2.14 -33.38 -55.83
C SER A 248 -3.37 -34.13 -56.35
N ASP A 249 -4.52 -33.44 -56.49
CA ASP A 249 -5.85 -34.00 -56.76
C ASP A 249 -6.42 -34.91 -55.65
N ASP A 250 -5.77 -34.95 -54.49
CA ASP A 250 -6.29 -35.62 -53.29
C ASP A 250 -7.41 -34.78 -52.64
N ILE A 251 -8.49 -35.44 -52.21
CA ILE A 251 -9.65 -34.81 -51.61
C ILE A 251 -9.71 -35.14 -50.11
N ILE A 252 -9.63 -34.11 -49.28
CA ILE A 252 -9.80 -34.22 -47.83
C ILE A 252 -11.26 -33.95 -47.48
N SER A 253 -11.88 -34.90 -46.81
CA SER A 253 -13.30 -34.87 -46.42
C SER A 253 -13.50 -34.79 -44.90
N THR A 254 -12.45 -34.91 -44.08
CA THR A 254 -12.55 -34.79 -42.61
C THR A 254 -11.36 -34.05 -41.99
N ARG A 255 -11.55 -33.49 -40.78
CA ARG A 255 -10.45 -32.92 -39.98
C ARG A 255 -9.37 -33.96 -39.67
N GLY A 256 -9.76 -35.21 -39.42
CA GLY A 256 -8.83 -36.32 -39.16
C GLY A 256 -7.89 -36.56 -40.33
N GLU A 257 -8.42 -36.66 -41.53
CA GLU A 257 -7.64 -36.79 -42.77
C GLU A 257 -6.67 -35.62 -42.96
N LEU A 258 -7.11 -34.38 -42.70
CA LEU A 258 -6.23 -33.20 -42.76
C LEU A 258 -5.09 -33.29 -41.72
N SER A 259 -5.42 -33.66 -40.49
CA SER A 259 -4.42 -33.79 -39.43
C SER A 259 -3.40 -34.87 -39.74
N ASP A 260 -3.83 -36.01 -40.26
CA ASP A 260 -2.96 -37.15 -40.57
C ASP A 260 -2.06 -36.83 -41.76
N LEU A 261 -2.59 -36.16 -42.78
CA LEU A 261 -1.79 -35.67 -43.90
C LEU A 261 -0.70 -34.71 -43.42
N ILE A 262 -1.06 -33.67 -42.65
CA ILE A 262 -0.11 -32.67 -42.13
C ILE A 262 0.99 -33.36 -41.32
N LYS A 263 0.64 -34.28 -40.42
CA LYS A 263 1.62 -35.05 -39.63
C LYS A 263 2.53 -35.87 -40.53
N SER A 264 1.97 -36.60 -41.49
CA SER A 264 2.75 -37.48 -42.37
C SER A 264 3.76 -36.71 -43.24
N GLU A 265 3.39 -35.53 -43.74
CA GLU A 265 4.27 -34.66 -44.52
C GLU A 265 5.38 -34.07 -43.64
N ILE A 266 5.05 -33.65 -42.41
CA ILE A 266 6.06 -33.22 -41.43
C ILE A 266 7.03 -34.35 -41.11
N ASP A 267 6.52 -35.56 -40.83
CA ASP A 267 7.34 -36.72 -40.52
C ASP A 267 8.25 -37.11 -41.69
N GLN A 268 7.77 -37.00 -42.94
CA GLN A 268 8.62 -37.24 -44.12
C GLN A 268 9.77 -36.24 -44.21
N ILE A 269 9.51 -34.95 -43.95
CA ILE A 269 10.55 -33.91 -43.96
C ILE A 269 11.57 -34.16 -42.85
N LEU A 270 11.11 -34.42 -41.62
CA LEU A 270 11.97 -34.60 -40.45
C LEU A 270 12.80 -35.90 -40.48
N ASN A 271 12.37 -36.91 -41.24
CA ASN A 271 13.11 -38.17 -41.42
C ASN A 271 14.05 -38.17 -42.65
N ASP A 272 14.23 -37.05 -43.34
CA ASP A 272 15.18 -36.95 -44.45
C ASP A 272 16.63 -37.20 -43.98
N ALA A 273 17.34 -38.08 -44.68
CA ALA A 273 18.67 -38.54 -44.25
C ALA A 273 19.74 -37.43 -44.29
N GLU A 274 19.57 -36.41 -45.12
CA GLU A 274 20.48 -35.27 -45.20
C GLU A 274 20.17 -34.23 -44.11
N LEU A 275 18.88 -33.96 -43.87
CA LEU A 275 18.39 -33.12 -42.77
C LEU A 275 18.78 -33.71 -41.39
N LEU A 276 18.66 -35.04 -41.21
CA LEU A 276 19.10 -35.72 -40.01
C LEU A 276 20.62 -35.62 -39.81
N LYS A 277 21.42 -35.66 -40.88
CA LYS A 277 22.88 -35.48 -40.79
C LYS A 277 23.27 -34.05 -40.40
N THR A 278 22.57 -33.03 -40.91
CA THR A 278 22.82 -31.64 -40.50
C THR A 278 22.37 -31.43 -39.04
N PHE A 279 21.24 -32.01 -38.66
CA PHE A 279 20.79 -32.03 -37.26
C PHE A 279 21.77 -32.74 -36.32
N ASP A 280 22.36 -33.88 -36.71
CA ASP A 280 23.37 -34.60 -35.93
C ASP A 280 24.61 -33.74 -35.62
N LYS A 281 24.99 -32.82 -36.52
CA LYS A 281 26.08 -31.85 -36.26
C LYS A 281 25.68 -30.88 -35.15
N VAL A 282 24.44 -30.38 -35.19
CA VAL A 282 23.86 -29.49 -34.17
C VAL A 282 23.73 -30.24 -32.83
N ASP A 283 23.23 -31.47 -32.86
CA ASP A 283 23.02 -32.34 -31.69
C ASP A 283 24.31 -32.59 -30.90
N LYS A 284 25.42 -32.88 -31.59
CA LYS A 284 26.74 -33.07 -30.97
C LYS A 284 27.24 -31.81 -30.27
N ALA A 285 26.89 -30.63 -30.76
CA ALA A 285 27.33 -29.37 -30.18
C ALA A 285 26.55 -28.99 -28.90
N LEU A 286 25.36 -29.57 -28.68
CA LEU A 286 24.46 -29.30 -27.56
C LEU A 286 24.78 -30.08 -26.27
N ALA A 287 25.66 -31.08 -26.30
CA ALA A 287 25.93 -31.96 -25.16
C ALA A 287 26.73 -31.34 -23.99
N LYS A 288 27.11 -30.06 -24.07
CA LYS A 288 28.15 -29.43 -23.23
C LYS A 288 27.70 -29.03 -21.82
N ASN A 289 26.47 -28.53 -21.64
CA ASN A 289 25.99 -28.03 -20.34
C ASN A 289 24.50 -28.32 -20.11
N ALA A 290 24.00 -28.10 -18.89
CA ALA A 290 22.65 -28.50 -18.49
C ALA A 290 21.55 -27.79 -19.29
N GLU A 291 21.73 -26.50 -19.59
CA GLU A 291 20.78 -25.70 -20.36
C GLU A 291 20.72 -26.16 -21.82
N LEU A 292 21.87 -26.42 -22.46
CA LEU A 292 21.92 -26.96 -23.82
C LEU A 292 21.39 -28.41 -23.90
N LYS A 293 21.53 -29.20 -22.83
CA LYS A 293 20.89 -30.52 -22.73
C LYS A 293 19.36 -30.43 -22.64
N ALA A 294 18.83 -29.44 -21.92
CA ALA A 294 17.39 -29.19 -21.86
C ALA A 294 16.85 -28.72 -23.22
N PHE A 295 17.57 -27.80 -23.88
CA PHE A 295 17.25 -27.36 -25.23
C PHE A 295 17.29 -28.53 -26.23
N LYS A 296 18.31 -29.39 -26.16
CA LYS A 296 18.40 -30.64 -26.95
C LYS A 296 17.15 -31.52 -26.79
N ALA A 297 16.69 -31.74 -25.57
CA ALA A 297 15.50 -32.55 -25.32
C ALA A 297 14.21 -31.98 -25.95
N ILE A 298 14.15 -30.66 -26.17
CA ILE A 298 13.05 -30.02 -26.91
C ILE A 298 13.20 -30.31 -28.41
N LEU A 299 14.41 -30.13 -28.96
CA LEU A 299 14.68 -30.39 -30.36
C LEU A 299 14.43 -31.85 -30.76
N GLU A 300 14.76 -32.81 -29.89
CA GLU A 300 14.46 -34.24 -30.11
C GLU A 300 12.95 -34.52 -30.22
N ARG A 301 12.10 -33.70 -29.59
CA ARG A 301 10.64 -33.85 -29.62
C ARG A 301 9.99 -33.03 -30.74
N ASN A 302 10.56 -31.88 -31.07
CA ASN A 302 10.05 -30.97 -32.08
C ASN A 302 11.18 -30.19 -32.74
N GLN A 303 11.71 -30.71 -33.85
CA GLN A 303 12.78 -30.08 -34.61
C GLN A 303 12.32 -28.83 -35.38
N ALA A 304 11.01 -28.68 -35.63
CA ALA A 304 10.46 -27.55 -36.39
C ALA A 304 10.62 -26.20 -35.66
N ILE A 305 10.82 -26.22 -34.33
CA ILE A 305 11.05 -25.03 -33.51
C ILE A 305 12.30 -24.24 -33.92
N LEU A 306 13.25 -24.87 -34.61
CA LEU A 306 14.44 -24.23 -35.17
C LEU A 306 14.09 -23.12 -36.17
N ILE A 307 12.93 -23.21 -36.83
CA ILE A 307 12.44 -22.18 -37.75
C ILE A 307 12.14 -20.89 -36.99
N ASN A 308 11.42 -21.00 -35.87
CA ASN A 308 11.08 -19.84 -35.03
C ASN A 308 12.34 -19.24 -34.38
N LEU A 309 13.33 -20.07 -34.04
CA LEU A 309 14.57 -19.63 -33.41
C LEU A 309 15.50 -18.83 -34.31
N LYS A 310 15.21 -18.72 -35.62
CA LYS A 310 15.91 -17.79 -36.50
C LYS A 310 15.73 -16.33 -36.04
N ASP A 311 14.53 -15.97 -35.58
CA ASP A 311 14.28 -14.72 -34.88
C ASP A 311 14.07 -15.00 -33.39
N TYR A 312 15.19 -15.10 -32.66
CA TYR A 312 15.17 -15.46 -31.25
C TYR A 312 14.33 -14.49 -30.40
N GLU A 313 14.44 -13.18 -30.60
CA GLU A 313 13.66 -12.21 -29.82
C GLU A 313 12.20 -12.13 -30.28
N GLY A 314 11.93 -12.26 -31.58
CA GLY A 314 10.58 -12.40 -32.10
C GLY A 314 9.87 -13.61 -31.52
N PHE A 315 10.53 -14.77 -31.52
CA PHE A 315 9.97 -15.99 -30.93
C PHE A 315 9.77 -15.87 -29.42
N ARG A 316 10.68 -15.20 -28.71
CA ARG A 316 10.53 -14.89 -27.29
C ARG A 316 9.27 -14.08 -27.02
N ASN A 317 9.01 -13.05 -27.84
CA ASN A 317 7.81 -12.23 -27.78
C ASN A 317 6.54 -13.05 -28.09
N ASP A 318 6.56 -13.83 -29.19
CA ASP A 318 5.43 -14.64 -29.63
C ASP A 318 5.04 -15.71 -28.60
N PHE A 319 6.03 -16.31 -27.94
CA PHE A 319 5.80 -17.25 -26.85
C PHE A 319 4.95 -16.61 -25.73
N TRP A 320 5.32 -15.42 -25.26
CA TRP A 320 4.58 -14.74 -24.20
C TRP A 320 3.21 -14.26 -24.65
N LEU A 321 3.11 -13.71 -25.86
CA LEU A 321 1.81 -13.32 -26.43
C LEU A 321 0.87 -14.52 -26.54
N SER A 322 1.36 -15.67 -26.99
CA SER A 322 0.58 -16.92 -27.03
C SER A 322 0.08 -17.35 -25.65
N HIS A 323 0.96 -17.36 -24.63
CA HIS A 323 0.57 -17.76 -23.28
C HIS A 323 -0.43 -16.78 -22.64
N ILE A 324 -0.26 -15.47 -22.90
CA ILE A 324 -1.21 -14.44 -22.45
C ILE A 324 -2.54 -14.58 -23.20
N SER A 325 -2.52 -14.91 -24.49
CA SER A 325 -3.70 -15.20 -25.31
C SER A 325 -4.50 -16.38 -24.78
N GLU A 326 -3.84 -17.45 -24.31
CA GLU A 326 -4.54 -18.56 -23.65
C GLU A 326 -5.25 -18.12 -22.36
N LEU A 327 -4.68 -17.13 -21.67
CA LEU A 327 -5.25 -16.51 -20.48
C LEU A 327 -6.06 -15.23 -20.81
N LYS A 328 -6.53 -15.04 -22.06
CA LYS A 328 -7.23 -13.81 -22.49
C LYS A 328 -8.40 -13.44 -21.57
N GLY A 329 -9.18 -14.43 -21.10
CA GLY A 329 -10.27 -14.18 -20.14
C GLY A 329 -9.78 -13.57 -18.82
N GLU A 330 -8.70 -14.10 -18.25
CA GLU A 330 -8.09 -13.57 -17.02
C GLU A 330 -7.42 -12.21 -17.27
N CYS A 331 -6.80 -12.02 -18.44
CA CYS A 331 -6.24 -10.76 -18.89
C CYS A 331 -7.32 -9.65 -18.97
N LEU A 332 -8.46 -9.94 -19.60
CA LEU A 332 -9.58 -9.01 -19.67
C LEU A 332 -10.16 -8.70 -18.29
N ARG A 333 -10.21 -9.70 -17.39
CA ARG A 333 -10.68 -9.51 -16.01
C ARG A 333 -9.79 -8.54 -15.23
N ILE A 334 -8.47 -8.75 -15.24
CA ILE A 334 -7.52 -7.85 -14.54
C ILE A 334 -7.52 -6.45 -15.15
N LEU A 335 -7.64 -6.33 -16.48
CA LEU A 335 -7.75 -5.04 -17.16
C LEU A 335 -9.07 -4.33 -16.86
N GLY A 336 -10.17 -5.06 -16.70
CA GLY A 336 -11.45 -4.51 -16.25
C GLY A 336 -11.35 -3.90 -14.85
N ILE A 337 -10.79 -4.66 -13.89
CA ILE A 337 -10.52 -4.17 -12.54
C ILE A 337 -9.61 -2.94 -12.59
N TYR A 338 -8.53 -3.00 -13.39
CA TYR A 338 -7.61 -1.89 -13.54
C TYR A 338 -8.29 -0.63 -14.06
N LYS A 339 -9.08 -0.72 -15.14
CA LYS A 339 -9.79 0.43 -15.72
C LYS A 339 -10.73 1.08 -14.70
N THR A 340 -11.51 0.28 -13.96
CA THR A 340 -12.42 0.81 -12.93
C THR A 340 -11.64 1.48 -11.79
N ARG A 341 -10.58 0.84 -11.29
CA ARG A 341 -9.77 1.37 -10.20
C ARG A 341 -8.93 2.58 -10.61
N ARG A 342 -8.53 2.67 -11.87
CA ARG A 342 -7.78 3.80 -12.41
C ARG A 342 -8.56 5.11 -12.30
N THR A 343 -9.85 5.11 -12.64
CA THR A 343 -10.71 6.30 -12.49
C THR A 343 -10.83 6.72 -11.04
N GLU A 344 -11.05 5.75 -10.14
CA GLU A 344 -11.13 6.00 -8.71
C GLU A 344 -9.82 6.54 -8.13
N LEU A 345 -8.67 6.01 -8.56
CA LEU A 345 -7.34 6.53 -8.19
C LEU A 345 -7.12 7.96 -8.70
N GLN A 346 -7.57 8.28 -9.91
CA GLN A 346 -7.48 9.63 -10.46
C GLN A 346 -8.30 10.64 -9.64
N GLU A 347 -9.50 10.27 -9.20
CA GLU A 347 -10.32 11.10 -8.31
C GLU A 347 -9.66 11.29 -6.94
N ILE A 348 -9.12 10.22 -6.35
CA ILE A 348 -8.39 10.28 -5.08
C ILE A 348 -7.18 11.21 -5.19
N ILE A 349 -6.42 11.11 -6.28
CA ILE A 349 -5.25 11.96 -6.55
C ILE A 349 -5.66 13.42 -6.75
N SER A 350 -6.72 13.68 -7.53
CA SER A 350 -7.26 15.03 -7.71
C SER A 350 -7.65 15.67 -6.39
N ASN A 351 -8.39 14.94 -5.56
CA ASN A 351 -8.80 15.41 -4.23
C ASN A 351 -7.61 15.65 -3.30
N ALA A 352 -6.58 14.78 -3.35
CA ALA A 352 -5.36 14.98 -2.57
C ALA A 352 -4.59 16.23 -3.02
N ASN A 353 -4.57 16.51 -4.32
CA ASN A 353 -3.90 17.68 -4.90
C ASN A 353 -4.58 19.00 -4.49
N GLU A 354 -5.90 19.03 -4.35
CA GLU A 354 -6.64 20.21 -3.85
C GLU A 354 -6.24 20.59 -2.41
N ASP A 355 -5.86 19.62 -1.59
CA ASP A 355 -5.47 19.86 -0.20
C ASP A 355 -3.98 20.24 -0.04
N ILE A 356 -3.15 20.20 -1.10
CA ILE A 356 -1.69 20.49 -1.04
C ILE A 356 -1.38 21.86 -0.43
N GLU A 357 -2.10 22.91 -0.84
CA GLU A 357 -1.86 24.27 -0.34
C GLU A 357 -2.04 24.34 1.19
N LYS A 358 -3.06 23.64 1.70
CA LYS A 358 -3.36 23.57 3.13
C LYS A 358 -2.33 22.78 3.89
N TRP A 359 -1.82 21.69 3.29
CA TRP A 359 -0.74 20.90 3.84
C TRP A 359 0.54 21.73 3.94
N ASN A 360 0.89 22.50 2.91
CA ASN A 360 2.02 23.42 2.92
C ASN A 360 1.87 24.48 4.03
N ASN A 361 0.70 25.10 4.16
CA ASN A 361 0.43 26.05 5.25
C ASN A 361 0.60 25.41 6.63
N THR A 362 0.11 24.18 6.83
CA THR A 362 0.28 23.44 8.10
C THR A 362 1.76 23.16 8.39
N LEU A 363 2.55 22.81 7.37
CA LEU A 363 4.00 22.61 7.49
C LEU A 363 4.74 23.91 7.82
N GLU A 364 4.38 25.03 7.19
CA GLU A 364 4.95 26.34 7.48
C GLU A 364 4.67 26.78 8.93
N ILE A 365 3.42 26.60 9.40
CA ILE A 365 3.04 26.88 10.79
C ILE A 365 3.81 25.98 11.75
N PHE A 366 3.97 24.70 11.44
CA PHE A 366 4.75 23.79 12.26
C PHE A 366 6.22 24.20 12.32
N ASN A 367 6.86 24.40 11.17
CA ASN A 367 8.28 24.73 11.06
C ASN A 367 8.63 26.10 11.66
N SER A 368 7.69 27.05 11.67
CA SER A 368 7.89 28.37 12.29
C SER A 368 7.81 28.34 13.83
N ARG A 369 7.19 27.31 14.42
CA ARG A 369 6.93 27.24 15.88
C ARG A 369 7.74 26.18 16.60
N PHE A 370 7.86 24.99 16.00
CA PHE A 370 8.55 23.87 16.59
C PHE A 370 10.05 23.96 16.31
N PHE A 371 10.85 23.80 17.37
CA PHE A 371 12.30 23.78 17.29
C PHE A 371 12.75 22.32 17.26
N VAL A 372 12.90 21.79 16.05
CA VAL A 372 13.28 20.39 15.79
C VAL A 372 14.36 20.32 14.71
N PRO A 373 15.21 19.28 14.69
CA PRO A 373 16.31 19.16 13.73
C PRO A 373 15.87 18.60 12.37
N PHE A 374 14.58 18.33 12.19
CA PHE A 374 14.03 17.80 10.95
C PHE A 374 13.12 18.82 10.27
N LYS A 375 12.99 18.70 8.95
CA LYS A 375 12.04 19.43 8.13
C LYS A 375 11.27 18.44 7.26
N ILE A 376 10.00 18.73 7.05
CA ILE A 376 9.14 17.98 6.15
C ILE A 376 8.69 18.91 5.04
N ASP A 377 8.90 18.49 3.80
CA ASP A 377 8.48 19.18 2.59
C ASP A 377 7.51 18.29 1.80
N ILE A 378 6.77 18.85 0.85
CA ILE A 378 5.91 18.09 -0.07
C ILE A 378 6.55 18.10 -1.45
N GLU A 379 6.78 16.92 -2.01
CA GLU A 379 7.21 16.77 -3.40
C GLU A 379 6.03 16.31 -4.24
N ASN A 380 5.69 17.12 -5.25
CA ASN A 380 4.76 16.73 -6.28
C ASN A 380 5.58 16.04 -7.37
N GLN A 381 5.55 14.71 -7.37
CA GLN A 381 6.10 13.96 -8.48
C GLN A 381 5.03 13.93 -9.57
N SER A 382 5.45 14.13 -10.82
CA SER A 382 4.63 13.88 -12.00
C SER A 382 5.17 12.64 -12.68
N ASP A 383 4.31 11.64 -12.84
CA ASP A 383 4.28 10.65 -13.92
C ASP A 383 3.69 9.33 -13.42
N ILE A 384 2.63 8.92 -14.11
CA ILE A 384 2.03 7.59 -14.13
C ILE A 384 1.23 7.30 -12.85
N ILE A 385 -0.06 7.04 -13.04
CA ILE A 385 -1.10 6.80 -12.01
C ILE A 385 -0.71 5.73 -10.96
N LEU A 386 0.20 4.81 -11.32
CA LEU A 386 0.73 3.76 -10.43
C LEU A 386 2.15 4.03 -9.91
N LYS A 387 2.79 5.11 -10.35
CA LYS A 387 4.17 5.44 -10.03
C LYS A 387 4.52 6.93 -10.10
N ASN A 388 3.64 7.80 -9.58
CA ASN A 388 3.94 9.09 -8.92
C ASN A 388 3.21 10.32 -9.51
N ASP A 389 1.89 10.43 -9.33
CA ASP A 389 1.19 11.75 -9.31
C ASP A 389 0.70 12.07 -7.89
N ILE A 390 1.46 11.62 -6.90
CA ILE A 390 1.06 11.66 -5.50
C ILE A 390 1.93 12.68 -4.77
N PRO A 391 1.34 13.62 -4.02
CA PRO A 391 2.10 14.44 -3.10
C PRO A 391 2.71 13.55 -2.03
N LYS A 392 4.05 13.55 -1.96
CA LYS A 392 4.83 12.77 -1.00
C LYS A 392 5.49 13.67 0.02
N LEU A 393 5.52 13.23 1.28
CA LEU A 393 6.36 13.87 2.30
C LEU A 393 7.82 13.56 2.00
N ILE A 394 8.66 14.59 1.89
CA ILE A 394 10.11 14.49 1.91
C ILE A 394 10.60 14.78 3.33
N PHE A 395 11.36 13.86 3.88
CA PHE A 395 12.02 14.00 5.17
C PHE A 395 13.44 14.51 5.01
N LYS A 396 13.75 15.61 5.71
CA LYS A 396 15.08 16.18 5.83
C LYS A 396 15.50 16.22 7.29
N TYR A 397 16.77 15.94 7.56
CA TYR A 397 17.37 16.13 8.87
C TYR A 397 18.60 17.02 8.74
N LYS A 398 18.60 18.15 9.46
CA LYS A 398 19.63 19.21 9.37
C LYS A 398 19.95 19.58 7.92
N GLU A 399 18.91 19.80 7.12
CA GLU A 399 18.98 20.15 5.70
C GLU A 399 19.49 19.04 4.75
N CYS A 400 19.87 17.87 5.25
CA CYS A 400 20.18 16.71 4.42
C CYS A 400 18.94 15.86 4.17
N ASN A 401 18.74 15.45 2.90
CA ASN A 401 17.69 14.48 2.57
C ASN A 401 18.01 13.12 3.22
N ILE A 402 16.99 12.47 3.75
CA ILE A 402 17.12 11.11 4.26
C ILE A 402 17.19 10.14 3.08
N GLN A 403 18.09 9.16 3.19
CA GLN A 403 18.26 8.13 2.17
C GLN A 403 16.94 7.40 1.91
N ASP A 404 16.62 7.23 0.62
CA ASP A 404 15.38 6.62 0.13
C ASP A 404 14.09 7.28 0.67
N ASN A 405 14.22 8.47 1.29
CA ASN A 405 13.16 9.17 1.98
C ASN A 405 12.41 8.25 2.98
N ASP A 406 13.16 7.45 3.75
CA ASP A 406 12.61 6.49 4.70
C ASP A 406 12.25 7.14 6.05
N GLU A 407 10.97 7.14 6.37
CA GLU A 407 10.42 7.64 7.65
C GLU A 407 11.05 6.93 8.86
N LYS A 408 11.36 5.63 8.75
CA LYS A 408 11.93 4.87 9.87
C LYS A 408 13.31 5.38 10.24
N ILE A 409 14.13 5.68 9.22
CA ILE A 409 15.46 6.26 9.43
C ILE A 409 15.34 7.61 10.15
N LEU A 410 14.34 8.44 9.81
CA LEU A 410 14.07 9.67 10.55
C LEU A 410 13.75 9.35 12.02
N LEU A 411 12.74 8.51 12.26
CA LEU A 411 12.27 8.23 13.61
C LEU A 411 13.36 7.63 14.52
N ASP A 412 14.26 6.81 13.96
CA ASP A 412 15.36 6.17 14.69
C ASP A 412 16.45 7.16 15.15
N ILE A 413 16.64 8.28 14.43
CA ILE A 413 17.64 9.30 14.79
C ILE A 413 17.08 10.41 15.70
N LEU A 414 15.75 10.51 15.83
CA LEU A 414 15.10 11.51 16.67
C LEU A 414 15.13 11.13 18.15
N SER A 415 15.35 12.12 19.02
CA SER A 415 15.11 11.99 20.46
C SER A 415 13.61 11.84 20.74
N ARG A 416 13.26 11.35 21.94
CA ARG A 416 11.84 11.18 22.34
C ARG A 416 11.00 12.45 22.18
N GLY A 417 11.57 13.61 22.50
CA GLY A 417 10.88 14.89 22.33
C GLY A 417 10.68 15.25 20.84
N GLU A 418 11.67 14.99 19.99
CA GLU A 418 11.58 15.25 18.56
C GLU A 418 10.63 14.28 17.85
N SER A 419 10.66 12.97 18.19
CA SER A 419 9.70 11.99 17.66
C SER A 419 8.28 12.38 18.05
N ARG A 420 8.06 12.85 19.28
CA ARG A 420 6.74 13.35 19.71
C ARG A 420 6.31 14.59 18.91
N ALA A 421 7.21 15.54 18.64
CA ALA A 421 6.92 16.68 17.77
C ALA A 421 6.55 16.25 16.34
N TYR A 422 7.21 15.23 15.81
CA TYR A 422 6.85 14.61 14.53
C TYR A 422 5.42 14.04 14.54
N PHE A 423 5.04 13.29 15.57
CA PHE A 423 3.66 12.78 15.69
C PHE A 423 2.64 13.90 15.88
N ILE A 424 3.00 14.99 16.57
CA ILE A 424 2.14 16.16 16.66
C ILE A 424 1.84 16.71 15.27
N LEU A 425 2.84 16.90 14.40
CA LEU A 425 2.60 17.34 13.02
C LEU A 425 1.55 16.48 12.30
N ARG A 426 1.64 15.15 12.45
CA ARG A 426 0.65 14.21 11.89
C ARG A 426 -0.76 14.48 12.42
N PHE A 427 -0.91 14.78 13.71
CA PHE A 427 -2.20 15.17 14.27
C PHE A 427 -2.66 16.55 13.78
N LEU A 428 -1.76 17.52 13.58
CA LEU A 428 -2.14 18.82 13.01
C LEU A 428 -2.79 18.63 11.64
N PHE A 429 -2.24 17.71 10.85
CA PHE A 429 -2.80 17.38 9.56
C PHE A 429 -4.22 16.82 9.65
N GLU A 430 -4.43 15.86 10.54
CA GLU A 430 -5.75 15.27 10.75
C GLU A 430 -6.76 16.28 11.32
N ILE A 431 -6.34 17.14 12.25
CA ILE A 431 -7.18 18.20 12.81
C ILE A 431 -7.64 19.15 11.72
N GLN A 432 -6.73 19.60 10.85
CA GLN A 432 -7.05 20.54 9.78
C GLN A 432 -8.06 19.93 8.79
N ALA A 433 -7.86 18.66 8.40
CA ALA A 433 -8.80 17.97 7.53
C ALA A 433 -10.22 17.89 8.10
N ARG A 434 -10.36 17.67 9.42
CA ARG A 434 -11.67 17.62 10.09
C ARG A 434 -12.30 19.00 10.26
N ILE A 435 -11.49 20.03 10.49
CA ILE A 435 -11.97 21.42 10.56
C ILE A 435 -12.59 21.84 9.22
N ASP A 436 -11.96 21.48 8.11
CA ASP A 436 -12.44 21.80 6.76
C ASP A 436 -13.75 21.11 6.38
N MET A 437 -14.01 19.91 6.93
CA MET A 437 -15.30 19.24 6.79
C MET A 437 -16.44 20.01 7.48
N GLY A 438 -16.10 20.94 8.38
CA GLY A 438 -17.06 21.80 9.06
C GLY A 438 -17.82 21.11 10.19
N ASP A 439 -17.38 19.95 10.64
CA ASP A 439 -18.01 19.22 11.75
C ASP A 439 -17.60 19.80 13.11
N ASP A 440 -18.43 19.54 14.13
CA ASP A 440 -18.05 19.77 15.52
C ASP A 440 -16.93 18.79 15.94
N LEU A 441 -15.87 19.30 16.57
CA LEU A 441 -14.70 18.50 16.93
C LEU A 441 -14.39 18.61 18.43
N LEU A 442 -14.28 17.45 19.08
CA LEU A 442 -13.80 17.28 20.44
C LEU A 442 -12.42 16.62 20.40
N ILE A 443 -11.39 17.36 20.80
CA ILE A 443 -10.00 16.90 20.81
C ILE A 443 -9.60 16.49 22.23
N ILE A 444 -9.10 15.28 22.41
CA ILE A 444 -8.55 14.79 23.69
C ILE A 444 -7.03 14.77 23.59
N PHE A 445 -6.36 15.70 24.26
CA PHE A 445 -4.90 15.75 24.33
C PHE A 445 -4.44 14.93 25.55
N ASP A 446 -3.75 13.80 25.32
CA ASP A 446 -3.18 12.96 26.36
C ASP A 446 -1.66 13.20 26.48
N ASP A 447 -1.24 13.92 27.52
CA ASP A 447 0.18 14.16 27.85
C ASP A 447 1.05 14.69 26.67
N VAL A 448 0.45 15.46 25.78
CA VAL A 448 1.05 15.88 24.49
C VAL A 448 2.30 16.74 24.57
N ALA A 449 2.64 17.23 25.77
CA ALA A 449 3.80 18.07 26.00
C ALA A 449 4.80 17.45 26.99
N ASP A 450 4.60 16.17 27.34
CA ASP A 450 5.58 15.45 28.13
C ASP A 450 6.90 15.33 27.33
N SER A 451 8.04 15.27 28.04
CA SER A 451 9.39 15.22 27.45
C SER A 451 9.78 16.36 26.48
N PHE A 452 8.91 17.35 26.25
CA PHE A 452 9.25 18.56 25.49
C PHE A 452 10.12 19.51 26.31
N ASP A 453 11.04 20.15 25.61
CA ASP A 453 11.74 21.32 26.10
C ASP A 453 10.77 22.51 26.24
N TYR A 454 11.23 23.61 26.86
CA TYR A 454 10.35 24.76 27.07
C TYR A 454 9.83 25.35 25.76
N LYS A 455 10.66 25.42 24.71
CA LYS A 455 10.26 26.02 23.43
C LYS A 455 9.13 25.23 22.77
N ASN A 456 9.25 23.91 22.66
CA ASN A 456 8.22 23.07 22.07
C ASN A 456 6.95 22.97 22.94
N LYS A 457 7.07 23.10 24.28
CA LYS A 457 5.90 23.29 25.16
C LYS A 457 5.13 24.56 24.84
N TYR A 458 5.81 25.66 24.54
CA TYR A 458 5.13 26.90 24.11
C TYR A 458 4.51 26.75 22.72
N ALA A 459 5.19 26.10 21.78
CA ALA A 459 4.68 25.86 20.43
C ALA A 459 3.32 25.14 20.43
N ILE A 460 3.19 24.05 21.20
CA ILE A 460 1.92 23.32 21.30
C ILE A 460 0.82 24.13 22.01
N ILE A 461 1.16 24.97 22.98
CA ILE A 461 0.17 25.84 23.67
C ILE A 461 -0.41 26.86 22.71
N GLU A 462 0.44 27.53 21.91
CA GLU A 462 -0.03 28.51 20.91
C GLU A 462 -0.86 27.82 19.82
N TYR A 463 -0.48 26.61 19.40
CA TYR A 463 -1.30 25.84 18.47
C TYR A 463 -2.68 25.48 19.04
N ILE A 464 -2.74 24.95 20.28
CA ILE A 464 -4.01 24.66 20.95
C ILE A 464 -4.85 25.92 21.07
N LYS A 465 -4.24 27.07 21.36
CA LYS A 465 -4.93 28.35 21.45
C LYS A 465 -5.63 28.72 20.15
N GLU A 466 -4.92 28.65 19.04
CA GLU A 466 -5.46 28.95 17.70
C GLU A 466 -6.57 27.98 17.30
N LEU A 467 -6.40 26.68 17.57
CA LEU A 467 -7.47 25.71 17.33
C LEU A 467 -8.77 26.08 18.04
N LEU A 468 -8.67 26.57 19.27
CA LEU A 468 -9.82 26.93 20.10
C LEU A 468 -10.47 28.27 19.68
N GLU A 469 -9.87 29.03 18.77
CA GLU A 469 -10.52 30.19 18.14
C GLU A 469 -11.67 29.74 17.22
N ASN A 470 -11.57 28.53 16.66
CA ASN A 470 -12.66 27.94 15.88
C ASN A 470 -13.84 27.56 16.80
N PRO A 471 -15.05 28.10 16.56
CA PRO A 471 -16.20 27.86 17.43
C PRO A 471 -16.76 26.43 17.40
N LYS A 472 -16.28 25.57 16.50
CA LYS A 472 -16.66 24.15 16.40
C LYS A 472 -15.70 23.23 17.15
N VAL A 473 -14.54 23.74 17.57
CA VAL A 473 -13.51 22.95 18.26
C VAL A 473 -13.66 23.10 19.78
N ASN A 474 -13.63 21.98 20.48
CA ASN A 474 -13.52 21.90 21.94
C ASN A 474 -12.39 20.93 22.31
N ALA A 475 -11.77 21.11 23.48
CA ALA A 475 -10.64 20.29 23.90
C ALA A 475 -10.73 19.84 25.36
N ILE A 476 -10.30 18.61 25.62
CA ILE A 476 -9.92 18.15 26.96
C ILE A 476 -8.41 17.93 26.96
N ILE A 477 -7.71 18.62 27.85
CA ILE A 477 -6.25 18.58 27.95
C ILE A 477 -5.89 17.85 29.23
N LEU A 478 -5.27 16.68 29.09
CA LEU A 478 -4.84 15.84 30.20
C LEU A 478 -3.32 15.98 30.37
N THR A 479 -2.86 16.28 31.58
CA THR A 479 -1.42 16.36 31.83
C THR A 479 -1.02 15.89 33.22
N HIS A 480 0.12 15.21 33.33
CA HIS A 480 0.81 15.00 34.62
C HIS A 480 1.87 16.07 34.93
N ASN A 481 2.20 16.92 33.96
CA ASN A 481 3.20 17.96 34.12
C ASN A 481 2.56 19.21 34.74
N PHE A 482 2.95 19.50 35.97
CA PHE A 482 2.35 20.58 36.74
C PHE A 482 2.70 21.99 36.20
N ASP A 483 3.92 22.18 35.68
CA ASP A 483 4.32 23.45 35.06
C ASP A 483 3.59 23.69 33.74
N PHE A 484 3.39 22.62 32.95
CA PHE A 484 2.59 22.68 31.74
C PHE A 484 1.14 23.04 32.07
N TYR A 485 0.52 22.37 33.06
CA TYR A 485 -0.80 22.69 33.58
C TYR A 485 -0.94 24.18 33.94
N ARG A 486 -0.01 24.72 34.73
CA ARG A 486 -0.03 26.14 35.10
C ARG A 486 0.09 27.06 33.90
N THR A 487 1.01 26.76 32.99
CA THR A 487 1.27 27.57 31.80
C THR A 487 0.06 27.60 30.85
N VAL A 488 -0.52 26.44 30.56
CA VAL A 488 -1.73 26.28 29.73
C VAL A 488 -2.90 27.05 30.33
N SER A 489 -3.16 26.87 31.63
CA SER A 489 -4.28 27.53 32.32
C SER A 489 -4.23 29.05 32.20
N LYS A 490 -3.03 29.63 32.24
CA LYS A 490 -2.79 31.07 32.16
C LYS A 490 -2.83 31.57 30.72
N ARG A 491 -2.18 30.88 29.79
CA ARG A 491 -2.07 31.30 28.38
C ARG A 491 -3.38 31.21 27.62
N LEU A 492 -4.20 30.20 27.95
CA LEU A 492 -5.54 30.02 27.37
C LEU A 492 -6.65 30.73 28.16
N ASP A 493 -6.33 31.36 29.31
CA ASP A 493 -7.30 31.97 30.23
C ASP A 493 -8.45 31.03 30.66
N ILE A 494 -8.10 29.78 30.98
CA ILE A 494 -9.05 28.67 31.31
C ILE A 494 -8.97 28.21 32.76
N ARG A 495 -8.54 29.08 33.68
CA ARG A 495 -8.41 28.73 35.11
C ARG A 495 -9.73 28.22 35.72
N SER A 496 -10.86 28.77 35.30
CA SER A 496 -12.19 28.36 35.79
C SER A 496 -12.66 27.01 35.24
N SER A 497 -12.13 26.57 34.09
CA SER A 497 -12.35 25.24 33.50
C SER A 497 -11.13 24.33 33.65
N SER A 498 -10.31 24.58 34.68
CA SER A 498 -9.16 23.75 35.04
C SER A 498 -9.46 22.92 36.30
N PHE A 499 -8.96 21.69 36.32
CA PHE A 499 -9.27 20.67 37.32
C PHE A 499 -8.03 19.89 37.75
N MET A 500 -8.14 19.22 38.89
CA MET A 500 -7.17 18.23 39.37
C MET A 500 -7.89 16.91 39.65
N ALA A 501 -7.40 15.83 39.06
CA ALA A 501 -7.92 14.49 39.29
C ALA A 501 -7.13 13.76 40.38
N SER A 502 -7.84 12.97 41.18
CA SER A 502 -7.28 12.08 42.20
C SER A 502 -7.99 10.74 42.13
N LYS A 503 -7.26 9.65 42.42
CA LYS A 503 -7.81 8.28 42.45
C LYS A 503 -7.65 7.71 43.85
N CYS A 504 -8.73 7.17 44.41
CA CYS A 504 -8.66 6.44 45.68
C CYS A 504 -8.32 4.96 45.46
N ASN A 505 -8.05 4.24 46.54
CA ASN A 505 -7.71 2.81 46.50
C ASN A 505 -8.79 1.94 45.86
N ASP A 506 -10.06 2.35 45.99
CA ASP A 506 -11.21 1.66 45.37
C ASP A 506 -11.33 1.92 43.86
N GLY A 507 -10.37 2.64 43.27
CA GLY A 507 -10.34 2.94 41.84
C GLY A 507 -11.25 4.09 41.40
N ILE A 508 -11.96 4.74 42.33
CA ILE A 508 -12.82 5.89 42.06
C ILE A 508 -11.97 7.11 41.78
N VAL A 509 -12.21 7.73 40.63
CA VAL A 509 -11.54 8.94 40.18
C VAL A 509 -12.45 10.14 40.48
N LYS A 510 -11.92 11.12 41.22
CA LYS A 510 -12.61 12.38 41.52
C LYS A 510 -11.92 13.54 40.82
N ILE A 511 -12.69 14.31 40.06
CA ILE A 511 -12.26 15.55 39.41
C ILE A 511 -12.67 16.73 40.30
N ASN A 512 -11.67 17.41 40.87
CA ASN A 512 -11.87 18.56 41.75
C ASN A 512 -11.48 19.86 41.03
N LYS A 513 -12.03 21.00 41.46
CA LYS A 513 -11.62 22.31 40.95
C LYS A 513 -10.10 22.49 41.05
N GLY A 514 -9.52 23.00 39.98
CA GLY A 514 -8.09 23.23 39.86
C GLY A 514 -7.58 24.22 40.90
N LYS A 515 -6.35 24.00 41.35
CA LYS A 515 -5.66 24.86 42.33
C LYS A 515 -4.22 25.11 41.89
N TYR A 516 -3.54 26.00 42.62
CA TYR A 516 -2.10 26.22 42.52
C TYR A 516 -1.63 26.76 41.15
N PHE A 517 -2.42 27.65 40.54
CA PHE A 517 -2.08 28.30 39.27
C PHE A 517 -0.94 29.32 39.41
N GLU A 518 -0.86 29.96 40.57
CA GLU A 518 0.16 30.96 40.87
C GLU A 518 1.50 30.34 41.25
N ASP A 519 2.56 31.13 41.19
CA ASP A 519 3.91 30.68 41.53
C ASP A 519 4.03 30.30 43.00
N VAL A 520 4.16 29.00 43.26
CA VAL A 520 4.36 28.43 44.59
C VAL A 520 5.61 29.01 45.24
N PHE A 521 6.68 29.27 44.48
CA PHE A 521 7.88 29.90 45.02
C PHE A 521 7.60 31.31 45.53
N LYS A 522 6.90 32.12 44.74
CA LYS A 522 6.61 33.51 45.12
C LYS A 522 5.57 33.63 46.23
N ASN A 523 4.53 32.79 46.19
CA ASN A 523 3.36 32.94 47.07
C ASN A 523 3.34 32.02 48.29
N ILE A 524 4.18 30.98 48.34
CA ILE A 524 4.26 30.07 49.50
C ILE A 524 5.65 30.10 50.12
N PHE A 525 6.72 30.10 49.33
CA PHE A 525 8.09 30.06 49.88
C PHE A 525 8.64 31.44 50.23
N ILE A 526 8.44 32.46 49.39
CA ILE A 526 8.93 33.83 49.64
C ILE A 526 8.03 34.57 50.64
N SER A 527 6.71 34.38 50.61
CA SER A 527 5.78 35.02 51.54
C SER A 527 5.87 34.48 52.98
N ASN A 528 6.24 33.20 53.14
CA ASN A 528 6.33 32.53 54.44
C ASN A 528 7.78 32.25 54.87
N TYR A 529 8.77 32.93 54.30
CA TYR A 529 10.20 32.68 54.58
C TYR A 529 10.58 32.87 56.06
N ASN A 530 9.78 33.63 56.81
CA ASN A 530 9.93 33.92 58.23
C ASN A 530 9.24 32.90 59.17
N LEU A 531 8.52 31.91 58.64
CA LEU A 531 7.85 30.88 59.44
C LEU A 531 8.70 29.60 59.41
N GLU A 532 8.97 29.01 60.57
CA GLU A 532 9.78 27.79 60.71
C GLU A 532 9.33 26.69 59.73
N LYS A 533 10.29 26.14 58.97
CA LYS A 533 10.05 25.21 57.87
C LYS A 533 9.45 23.90 58.37
N LYS A 534 8.13 23.73 58.25
CA LYS A 534 7.51 22.40 58.11
C LYS A 534 7.56 21.99 56.64
N LEU A 535 8.45 21.05 56.31
CA LEU A 535 8.50 20.41 55.00
C LEU A 535 7.20 19.62 54.78
N TYR A 536 6.26 20.18 54.03
CA TYR A 536 5.07 19.45 53.59
C TYR A 536 5.46 18.50 52.46
N ARG A 537 5.65 17.22 52.79
CA ARG A 537 5.71 16.13 51.81
C ARG A 537 4.31 16.00 51.19
N PHE A 538 4.17 16.27 49.89
CA PHE A 538 2.93 16.00 49.14
C PHE A 538 2.74 14.49 48.98
N ASN A 539 2.31 13.81 50.04
CA ASN A 539 1.82 12.44 49.96
C ASN A 539 0.29 12.44 49.97
N SER A 540 -0.29 11.81 48.94
CA SER A 540 -1.63 11.22 48.85
C SER A 540 -2.70 11.78 49.82
N PHE A 541 -3.59 12.62 49.29
CA PHE A 541 -4.79 13.07 50.01
C PHE A 541 -5.82 11.95 50.10
N CYS A 542 -5.76 11.17 51.17
CA CYS A 542 -6.90 10.47 51.76
C CYS A 542 -6.75 10.51 53.28
N LYS A 543 -7.39 11.48 53.93
CA LYS A 543 -7.82 11.35 55.33
C LYS A 543 -9.26 11.87 55.44
N LYS A 544 -10.14 10.97 55.89
CA LYS A 544 -11.52 11.27 56.31
C LYS A 544 -11.49 12.15 57.59
N PRO A 545 -12.48 13.01 57.82
CA PRO A 545 -12.64 13.66 59.11
C PRO A 545 -13.23 12.67 60.13
N ILE A 546 -12.78 12.79 61.39
CA ILE A 546 -13.48 12.28 62.57
C ILE A 546 -14.58 13.28 62.92
#